data_AF-A0A6V7IJX9-F1
#
_entry.id   AF-A0A6V7IJX9-F1
#
_cell.length_a   1.000
_cell.length_b   1.000
_cell.length_c   1.000
_cell.angle_alpha   90.00
_cell.angle_beta   90.00
_cell.angle_gamma   90.00
#
_symmetry.space_group_name_H-M   'P 1'
#
loop_
_entity.id
_entity.type
_entity.pdbx_description
1 polymer ?
#
loop_
_entity_poly.entity_id
_entity_poly.type
_entity_poly.pdbx_seq_one_letter_code
_entity_poly.pdbx_strand_id
1 'polypeptide(L)' 'DKWRSRRKILTPTFHFNVLEEFVDSFVEHTDRLVETLKSEAKSGEIVKDLLSMFSKITLNTIC' A
#
# COMPACT_ATOMS: atom_id res chain seq x y z
N ASP A 1 -18.29 10.46 -22.65
CA ASP A 1 -19.21 10.26 -21.50
C ASP A 1 -18.86 9.16 -20.50
N LYS A 2 -18.39 7.97 -20.91
CA LYS A 2 -18.09 6.84 -19.99
C LYS A 2 -17.14 7.17 -18.82
N TRP A 3 -16.02 7.85 -19.09
CA TRP A 3 -15.07 8.26 -18.05
C TRP A 3 -15.69 9.23 -17.03
N ARG A 4 -16.40 10.25 -17.52
CA ARG A 4 -17.03 11.28 -16.69
C ARG A 4 -18.07 10.68 -15.74
N SER A 5 -18.89 9.75 -16.25
CA SER A 5 -19.88 9.03 -15.44
C SER A 5 -19.22 8.19 -14.33
N ARG A 6 -18.18 7.40 -14.67
CA ARG A 6 -17.45 6.58 -13.70
C ARG A 6 -16.74 7.41 -12.63
N ARG A 7 -16.09 8.51 -13.03
CA ARG A 7 -15.42 9.41 -12.09
C ARG A 7 -16.42 10.03 -11.12
N LYS A 8 -17.59 10.46 -11.60
CA LYS A 8 -18.65 11.01 -10.74
C LYS A 8 -19.10 10.01 -9.66
N ILE A 9 -19.14 8.72 -9.97
CA ILE A 9 -19.50 7.65 -9.02
C ILE A 9 -18.35 7.34 -8.05
N LEU A 10 -17.10 7.35 -8.50
CA LEU A 10 -15.92 6.98 -7.70
C LEU A 10 -15.42 8.09 -6.77
N THR A 11 -15.56 9.36 -7.16
CA THR A 11 -15.00 10.50 -6.39
C THR A 11 -15.39 10.52 -4.91
N PRO A 12 -16.64 10.20 -4.50
CA PRO A 12 -17.00 10.16 -3.07
C PRO A 12 -16.19 9.16 -2.24
N THR A 13 -15.73 8.05 -2.83
CA THR A 13 -14.95 7.01 -2.14
C THR A 13 -13.53 7.46 -1.79
N PHE A 14 -13.04 8.55 -2.39
CA PHE A 14 -11.72 9.13 -2.13
C PHE A 14 -11.81 10.43 -1.30
N HIS A 15 -12.90 10.64 -0.57
CA HIS A 15 -13.01 11.73 0.39
C HIS A 15 -12.16 11.42 1.64
N PHE A 16 -11.56 12.42 2.29
CA PHE A 16 -10.63 12.23 3.41
C PHE A 16 -11.20 11.35 4.54
N ASN A 17 -12.43 11.59 4.98
CA ASN A 17 -13.08 10.77 6.00
C ASN A 17 -13.14 9.27 5.65
N VAL A 18 -13.31 8.95 4.36
CA VAL A 18 -13.31 7.56 3.89
C VAL A 18 -11.88 7.02 3.82
N LEU A 19 -10.91 7.85 3.41
CA LEU A 19 -9.49 7.48 3.38
C LEU A 19 -8.92 7.19 4.77
N GLU A 20 -9.39 7.90 5.80
CA GLU A 20 -9.00 7.66 7.20
C GLU A 20 -9.33 6.23 7.65
N GLU A 21 -10.42 5.63 7.15
CA GLU A 21 -10.80 4.24 7.46
C GLU A 21 -9.78 3.22 6.94
N PHE A 22 -8.96 3.57 5.94
CA PHE A 22 -7.93 2.67 5.38
C PHE A 22 -6.57 2.79 6.06
N VAL A 23 -6.38 3.78 6.94
CA VAL A 23 -5.08 4.02 7.60
C VAL A 23 -4.60 2.79 8.36
N ASP A 24 -5.48 2.12 9.08
CA ASP A 24 -5.13 0.92 9.85
C ASP A 24 -4.62 -0.22 8.96
N SER A 25 -5.24 -0.42 7.78
CA SER A 25 -4.77 -1.39 6.78
C SER A 25 -3.38 -1.00 6.25
N PHE A 26 -3.15 0.27 5.97
CA PHE A 26 -1.85 0.76 5.49
C PHE A 26 -0.76 0.51 6.53
N VAL A 27 -1.07 0.75 7.81
CA VAL A 27 -0.17 0.47 8.93
C VAL A 27 0.12 -1.04 9.01
N GLU A 28 -0.89 -1.92 8.95
CA GLU A 28 -0.66 -3.38 9.00
C GLU A 28 0.28 -3.86 7.88
N HIS A 29 0.06 -3.42 6.65
CA HIS A 29 0.88 -3.82 5.51
C HIS A 29 2.30 -3.25 5.58
N THR A 30 2.46 -2.03 6.08
CA THR A 30 3.77 -1.39 6.23
C THR A 30 4.56 -1.95 7.42
N ASP A 31 3.91 -2.33 8.52
CA ASP A 31 4.56 -3.01 9.64
C ASP A 31 5.13 -4.37 9.20
N ARG A 32 4.37 -5.15 8.41
CA ARG A 32 4.86 -6.40 7.80
C ARG A 32 6.07 -6.20 6.89
N LEU A 33 6.07 -5.12 6.10
CA LEU A 33 7.23 -4.72 5.29
C LEU A 33 8.45 -4.48 6.18
N VAL A 34 8.27 -3.68 7.23
CA VAL A 34 9.36 -3.29 8.15
C VAL A 34 9.93 -4.52 8.85
N GLU A 35 9.11 -5.46 9.30
CA GLU A 35 9.60 -6.71 9.90
C GLU A 35 10.39 -7.57 8.91
N THR A 36 9.95 -7.64 7.65
CA THR A 36 10.71 -8.31 6.59
C THR A 36 12.08 -7.66 6.40
N LEU A 37 12.13 -6.32 6.28
CA LEU A 37 13.36 -5.55 6.15
C LEU A 37 14.30 -5.72 7.35
N LYS A 38 13.76 -5.71 8.58
CA LYS A 38 14.56 -5.98 9.79
C LYS A 38 15.14 -7.39 9.78
N SER A 39 14.40 -8.38 9.27
CA SER A 39 14.88 -9.76 9.18
C SER A 39 16.01 -9.90 8.16
N GLU A 40 15.91 -9.22 7.01
CA GLU A 40 16.96 -9.17 5.99
C GLU A 40 18.18 -8.39 6.49
N ALA A 41 17.98 -7.28 7.20
CA ALA A 41 19.08 -6.51 7.78
C ALA A 41 19.90 -7.32 8.80
N LYS A 42 19.29 -8.26 9.52
CA LYS A 42 19.98 -9.15 10.47
C LYS A 42 20.95 -10.11 9.80
N SER A 43 20.74 -10.48 8.53
CA SER A 43 21.68 -11.34 7.80
C SER A 43 22.91 -10.56 7.29
N GLY A 44 22.92 -9.23 7.43
CA GLY A 44 23.99 -8.36 6.92
C GLY A 44 24.00 -8.23 5.39
N GLU A 45 22.99 -8.78 4.69
CA GLU A 45 22.87 -8.65 3.25
C GLU A 45 22.21 -7.32 2.85
N ILE A 46 22.70 -6.75 1.75
CA ILE A 46 22.04 -5.60 1.09
C ILE A 46 20.70 -6.09 0.54
N VAL A 47 19.61 -5.39 0.85
CA VAL A 47 18.27 -5.67 0.27
C VAL A 47 18.37 -5.62 -1.25
N LYS A 48 18.21 -6.78 -1.91
CA LYS A 48 18.56 -6.96 -3.33
C LYS A 48 17.47 -6.47 -4.30
N ASP A 49 16.24 -6.29 -3.84
CA ASP A 49 15.11 -5.93 -4.72
C ASP A 49 14.00 -5.13 -4.02
N LEU A 50 14.26 -3.84 -3.79
CA LEU A 50 13.26 -2.91 -3.23
C LEU A 50 12.05 -2.72 -4.15
N LEU A 51 12.24 -2.75 -5.47
CA LEU A 51 11.16 -2.45 -6.42
C LEU A 51 10.08 -3.54 -6.39
N SER A 52 10.48 -4.80 -6.41
CA SER A 52 9.55 -5.94 -6.27
C SER A 52 8.85 -5.93 -4.92
N MET A 53 9.57 -5.57 -3.86
CA MET A 53 9.03 -5.45 -2.52
C MET A 53 7.93 -4.39 -2.44
N PHE A 54 8.20 -3.16 -2.89
CA PHE A 54 7.19 -2.09 -2.91
C PHE A 54 6.03 -2.40 -3.87
N SER A 55 6.29 -3.07 -5.00
CA SER A 55 5.22 -3.50 -5.91
C SER A 55 4.26 -4.48 -5.23
N LYS A 56 4.78 -5.44 -4.45
CA LYS A 56 3.96 -6.39 -3.69
C LYS A 56 3.15 -5.69 -2.59
N ILE A 57 3.76 -4.74 -1.89
CA ILE A 57 3.08 -4.05 -0.79
C ILE A 57 1.99 -3.14 -1.31
N THR A 58 2.27 -2.32 -2.32
CA THR A 58 1.25 -1.47 -2.95
C THR A 58 0.10 -2.29 -3.51
N LEU A 59 0.37 -3.47 -4.08
CA LEU A 59 -0.68 -4.41 -4.50
C LEU A 59 -1.52 -4.89 -3.31
N ASN A 60 -0.88 -5.37 -2.24
CA ASN A 60 -1.58 -5.83 -1.04
C ASN A 60 -2.36 -4.72 -0.32
N THR A 61 -1.91 -3.47 -0.43
CA THR A 61 -2.56 -2.32 0.18
C THR A 61 -3.79 -1.85 -0.60
N ILE A 62 -3.80 -2.04 -1.93
CA ILE A 62 -4.91 -1.60 -2.80
C ILE A 62 -5.98 -2.69 -2.97
N CYS A 63 -5.60 -3.97 -2.85
CA CYS A 63 -6.48 -5.13 -3.03
C CYS A 63 -7.03 -5.67 -1.71
#